data_AF-A0A975LZB9-F1
#
_entry.id   AF-A0A975LZB9-F1
#
_cell.length_a   1.000
_cell.length_b   1.000
_cell.length_c   1.000
_cell.angle_alpha   90.00
_cell.angle_beta   90.00
_cell.angle_gamma   90.00
#
_symmetry.space_group_name_H-M   'P 1'
#
loop_
_entity.id
_entity.type
_entity.pdbx_description
1 polymer ?
#
loop_
_entity_poly.entity_id
_entity_poly.type
_entity_poly.pdbx_seq_one_letter_code
_entity_poly.pdbx_strand_id
1 'polypeptide(L)'
;MAELCFKMEVVEKLLLEAGFSDIKSTTFVSFEEPNTFRTEAFLYKNSSREIYTLIECLGDELAIYMRNNIELKILKNRRYTILTIENGEIYERNDFEVNNFKSKSIFTEANRKLTKFIHDLRLSILQ
;
A
#
# COMPACT_ATOMS: atom_id res chain seq x y z
N MET A 1 6.34 -13.75 23.41
CA MET A 1 5.28 -13.36 22.46
C MET A 1 6.00 -13.04 21.16
N ALA A 2 5.50 -13.49 20.00
CA ALA A 2 6.09 -13.07 18.74
C ALA A 2 5.92 -11.54 18.62
N GLU A 3 6.99 -10.85 18.26
CA GLU A 3 6.97 -9.42 18.02
C GLU A 3 6.09 -9.17 16.78
N LEU A 4 5.05 -8.33 16.93
CA LEU A 4 4.19 -7.95 15.81
C LEU A 4 5.05 -7.21 14.78
N CYS A 5 5.07 -7.68 13.54
CA CYS A 5 5.84 -7.04 12.48
C CYS A 5 5.13 -7.16 11.14
N PHE A 6 5.36 -6.18 10.27
CA PHE A 6 4.97 -6.25 8.87
C PHE A 6 5.92 -7.19 8.13
N LYS A 7 5.36 -8.13 7.36
CA LYS A 7 6.13 -9.10 6.59
C LYS A 7 5.93 -8.88 5.10
N MET A 8 7.04 -8.87 4.36
CA MET A 8 7.04 -8.64 2.92
C MET A 8 6.17 -9.67 2.18
N GLU A 9 6.32 -10.95 2.49
CA GLU A 9 5.57 -12.04 1.87
C GLU A 9 4.05 -11.94 2.12
N VAL A 10 3.65 -11.39 3.26
CA VAL A 10 2.24 -11.16 3.59
C VAL A 10 1.70 -9.99 2.77
N VAL A 11 2.46 -8.91 2.65
CA VAL A 11 2.11 -7.76 1.81
C VAL A 11 1.94 -8.19 0.35
N GLU A 12 2.89 -8.94 -0.21
CA GLU A 12 2.82 -9.43 -1.59
C GLU A 12 1.59 -10.30 -1.83
N LYS A 13 1.33 -11.26 -0.93
CA LYS A 13 0.17 -12.15 -1.02
C LYS A 13 -1.14 -11.37 -1.01
N LEU A 14 -1.31 -10.45 -0.06
CA LEU A 14 -2.56 -9.68 0.09
C LEU A 14 -2.78 -8.70 -1.07
N LEU A 15 -1.71 -8.13 -1.63
CA LEU A 15 -1.78 -7.33 -2.86
C LEU A 15 -2.30 -8.16 -4.04
N LEU A 16 -1.77 -9.36 -4.22
CA LEU A 16 -2.21 -10.28 -5.28
C LEU A 16 -3.70 -10.64 -5.11
N GLU A 17 -4.12 -10.96 -3.88
CA GLU A 17 -5.52 -11.28 -3.55
C GLU A 17 -6.47 -10.08 -3.76
N ALA A 18 -5.99 -8.86 -3.54
CA ALA A 18 -6.72 -7.63 -3.84
C ALA A 18 -6.80 -7.31 -5.35
N GLY A 19 -6.08 -8.07 -6.19
CA GLY A 19 -6.07 -7.98 -7.64
C GLY A 19 -5.02 -7.03 -8.20
N PHE A 20 -3.99 -6.68 -7.43
CA PHE A 20 -2.83 -5.97 -7.94
C PHE A 20 -1.94 -6.92 -8.77
N SER A 21 -1.20 -6.36 -9.71
CA SER A 21 -0.26 -7.06 -10.57
C SER A 21 1.12 -6.42 -10.52
N ASP A 22 2.10 -7.10 -11.13
CA ASP A 22 3.48 -6.61 -11.28
C ASP A 22 4.13 -6.23 -9.94
N ILE A 23 3.83 -7.03 -8.93
CA ILE A 23 4.31 -6.86 -7.57
C ILE A 23 5.81 -7.13 -7.55
N LYS A 24 6.58 -6.13 -7.10
CA LYS A 24 8.02 -6.21 -6.96
C LYS A 24 8.41 -5.70 -5.59
N SER A 25 9.02 -6.56 -4.79
CA SER A 25 9.58 -6.15 -3.50
C SER A 25 11.10 -6.10 -3.53
N THR A 26 11.67 -5.25 -2.69
CA THR A 26 13.10 -5.10 -2.50
C THR A 26 13.35 -4.85 -1.02
N THR A 27 14.22 -5.66 -0.43
CA THR A 27 14.65 -5.45 0.95
C THR A 27 15.65 -4.31 1.01
N PHE A 28 15.57 -3.47 2.03
CA PHE A 28 16.61 -2.50 2.29
C PHE A 28 17.71 -3.17 3.11
N VAL A 29 18.93 -3.23 2.56
CA VAL A 29 20.07 -3.93 3.20
C VAL A 29 20.84 -3.01 4.16
N SER A 30 20.50 -1.72 4.19
CA SER A 30 21.25 -0.66 4.88
C SER A 30 20.63 -0.18 6.19
N PHE A 31 19.49 -0.74 6.62
CA PHE A 31 18.83 -0.36 7.87
C PHE A 31 19.19 -1.34 8.99
N GLU A 32 19.32 -0.82 10.20
CA GLU A 32 19.53 -1.64 11.39
C GLU A 32 18.25 -2.36 11.82
N GLU A 33 17.08 -1.80 11.47
CA GLU A 33 15.79 -2.43 11.76
C GLU A 33 15.56 -3.69 10.91
N PRO A 34 15.04 -4.78 11.51
CA PRO A 34 14.60 -5.93 10.74
C PRO A 34 13.36 -5.59 9.91
N ASN A 35 13.09 -6.39 8.87
CA ASN A 35 11.88 -6.28 8.05
C ASN A 35 11.69 -4.93 7.33
N THR A 36 12.78 -4.27 6.96
CA THR A 36 12.72 -3.08 6.09
C THR A 36 12.64 -3.48 4.62
N PHE A 37 11.57 -3.08 3.93
CA PHE A 37 11.36 -3.39 2.53
C PHE A 37 10.54 -2.33 1.81
N ARG A 38 10.62 -2.35 0.49
CA ARG A 38 9.74 -1.60 -0.41
C ARG A 38 9.04 -2.57 -1.33
N THR A 39 7.75 -2.37 -1.56
CA THR A 39 6.94 -3.11 -2.54
C THR A 39 6.26 -2.14 -3.48
N GLU A 40 6.43 -2.36 -4.78
CA GLU A 40 5.71 -1.66 -5.83
C GLU A 40 4.68 -2.58 -6.47
N ALA A 41 3.47 -2.08 -6.73
CA ALA A 41 2.39 -2.86 -7.32
C ALA A 41 1.45 -1.97 -8.14
N PHE A 42 0.72 -2.58 -9.07
CA PHE A 42 -0.11 -1.86 -10.03
C PHE A 42 -1.53 -2.43 -10.12
N LEU A 43 -2.52 -1.56 -10.37
CA LEU A 43 -3.79 -1.97 -10.97
C LEU A 43 -3.83 -1.47 -12.41
N TYR A 44 -4.31 -2.32 -13.32
CA TYR A 44 -4.48 -1.98 -14.73
C TYR A 44 -3.17 -1.49 -15.39
N LYS A 45 -2.04 -2.17 -15.12
CA LYS A 45 -0.73 -1.78 -15.66
C LYS A 45 -0.72 -1.67 -17.18
N ASN A 46 0.07 -0.74 -17.71
CA ASN A 46 0.19 -0.44 -19.14
C ASN A 46 -1.13 0.05 -19.77
N SER A 47 -2.00 0.68 -18.96
CA SER A 47 -3.24 1.28 -19.44
C SER A 47 -3.37 2.75 -19.01
N SER A 48 -4.24 3.49 -19.67
CA SER A 48 -4.60 4.86 -19.26
C SER A 48 -5.33 4.92 -17.90
N ARG A 49 -5.68 3.77 -17.33
CA ARG A 49 -6.34 3.61 -16.02
C ARG A 49 -5.38 3.14 -14.94
N GLU A 50 -4.08 3.04 -15.25
CA GLU A 50 -3.09 2.49 -14.33
C GLU A 50 -3.10 3.26 -13.00
N ILE A 51 -3.12 2.48 -11.92
CA ILE A 51 -2.96 2.95 -10.55
C ILE A 51 -1.66 2.35 -10.02
N TYR A 52 -0.76 3.21 -9.59
CA TYR A 52 0.49 2.84 -8.95
C TYR A 52 0.31 2.82 -7.44
N THR A 53 0.83 1.78 -6.79
CA THR A 53 0.93 1.67 -5.34
C THR A 53 2.36 1.37 -4.93
N LEU A 54 2.87 2.13 -3.98
CA LEU A 54 4.16 1.99 -3.32
C LEU A 54 3.91 1.74 -1.85
N ILE A 55 4.50 0.68 -1.31
CA ILE A 55 4.48 0.34 0.11
C ILE A 55 5.91 0.34 0.62
N GLU A 56 6.17 1.02 1.71
CA GLU A 56 7.48 1.07 2.35
C GLU A 56 7.33 0.69 3.82
N CYS A 57 8.07 -0.33 4.23
CA CYS A 57 8.15 -0.80 5.60
C CYS A 57 9.50 -0.41 6.20
N LEU A 58 9.46 0.26 7.34
CA LEU A 58 10.61 0.67 8.13
C LEU A 58 10.41 0.16 9.57
N GLY A 59 10.62 -1.14 9.77
CA GLY A 59 10.38 -1.81 11.06
C GLY A 59 8.90 -1.84 11.42
N ASP A 60 8.52 -1.00 12.38
CA ASP A 60 7.16 -0.93 12.95
C ASP A 60 6.24 0.06 12.23
N GLU A 61 6.76 0.77 11.21
CA GLU A 61 5.97 1.67 10.38
C GLU A 61 5.83 1.15 8.95
N LEU A 62 4.61 1.18 8.43
CA LEU A 62 4.29 0.86 7.04
C LEU A 62 3.60 2.04 6.37
N ALA A 63 4.32 2.71 5.47
CA ALA A 63 3.77 3.75 4.61
C ALA A 63 3.21 3.13 3.32
N ILE A 64 2.00 3.53 2.95
CA ILE A 64 1.27 3.07 1.77
C ILE A 64 0.88 4.29 0.95
N TYR A 65 1.40 4.40 -0.26
CA TYR A 65 1.11 5.47 -1.20
C TYR A 65 0.46 4.91 -2.45
N MET A 66 -0.72 5.41 -2.80
CA MET A 66 -1.44 5.05 -4.02
C MET A 66 -1.75 6.30 -4.84
N ARG A 67 -1.54 6.23 -6.17
CA ARG A 67 -1.87 7.32 -7.09
C ARG A 67 -2.24 6.82 -8.48
N ASN A 68 -2.87 7.68 -9.26
CA ASN A 68 -3.03 7.43 -10.70
C ASN A 68 -1.68 7.50 -11.43
N ASN A 69 -1.64 7.01 -12.67
CA ASN A 69 -0.52 7.15 -13.59
C ASN A 69 0.00 8.60 -13.67
N ILE A 70 1.31 8.77 -13.45
CA ILE A 70 2.05 10.04 -13.42
C ILE A 70 2.06 10.74 -14.78
N GLU A 71 2.01 9.97 -15.88
CA GLU A 71 2.02 10.50 -17.24
C GLU A 71 0.78 11.38 -17.50
N LEU A 72 -0.33 11.08 -16.82
CA LEU A 72 -1.55 11.87 -16.88
C LEU A 72 -1.56 12.91 -15.76
N LYS A 73 -0.67 13.92 -15.85
CA LYS A 73 -0.45 15.02 -14.88
C LYS A 73 -1.72 15.74 -14.39
N ILE A 74 -2.83 15.63 -15.12
CA ILE A 74 -4.14 16.22 -14.79
C ILE A 74 -4.88 15.39 -13.71
N LEU A 75 -4.58 14.10 -13.56
CA LEU A 75 -5.26 13.18 -12.68
C LEU A 75 -4.51 13.04 -11.34
N LYS A 76 -4.47 14.09 -10.51
CA LYS A 76 -3.76 14.05 -9.21
C LYS A 76 -4.57 13.37 -8.10
N ASN A 77 -5.17 12.21 -8.35
CA ASN A 77 -5.76 11.46 -7.24
C ASN A 77 -4.66 10.71 -6.52
N ARG A 78 -4.60 10.87 -5.20
CA ARG A 78 -3.63 10.19 -4.35
C ARG A 78 -4.27 9.81 -3.01
N ARG A 79 -3.78 8.72 -2.46
CA ARG A 79 -4.03 8.29 -1.10
C ARG A 79 -2.71 8.00 -0.45
N TYR A 80 -2.58 8.40 0.79
CA TYR A 80 -1.46 8.08 1.63
C TYR A 80 -1.99 7.54 2.96
N THR A 81 -1.46 6.40 3.39
CA THR A 81 -1.82 5.76 4.65
C THR A 81 -0.54 5.35 5.36
N ILE A 82 -0.41 5.68 6.64
CA ILE A 82 0.64 5.16 7.52
C ILE A 82 -0.03 4.20 8.51
N LEU A 83 0.54 3.01 8.65
CA LEU A 83 0.26 2.08 9.74
C LEU A 83 1.45 2.03 10.67
N THR A 84 1.22 2.10 11.98
CA THR A 84 2.29 2.01 12.98
C THR A 84 1.93 0.98 14.02
N ILE A 85 2.85 0.07 14.33
CA ILE A 85 2.73 -0.90 15.42
C ILE A 85 3.31 -0.24 16.67
N GLU A 86 2.49 -0.01 17.68
CA GLU A 86 2.94 0.53 18.97
C GLU A 86 2.19 -0.18 20.11
N ASN A 87 2.90 -0.59 21.17
CA ASN A 87 2.31 -1.24 22.35
C ASN A 87 1.41 -2.46 22.05
N GLY A 88 1.68 -3.20 20.97
CA GLY A 88 0.87 -4.36 20.58
C GLY A 88 -0.41 -4.01 19.79
N GLU A 89 -0.60 -2.74 19.44
CA GLU A 89 -1.73 -2.25 18.65
C GLU A 89 -1.25 -1.67 17.31
N ILE A 90 -2.17 -1.60 16.34
CA ILE A 90 -1.90 -1.00 15.02
C ILE A 90 -2.70 0.30 14.88
N TYR A 91 -2.00 1.42 14.75
CA TYR A 91 -2.59 2.75 14.54
C TYR A 91 -2.64 3.12 13.05
N GLU A 92 -3.62 3.93 12.63
CA GLU A 92 -3.77 4.43 11.26
C GLU A 92 -3.68 5.94 11.19
N ARG A 93 -2.92 6.47 10.23
CA ARG A 93 -3.03 7.86 9.79
C ARG A 93 -3.28 7.88 8.29
N ASN A 94 -4.26 8.67 7.86
CA ASN A 94 -4.67 8.76 6.45
C ASN A 94 -4.60 10.18 5.94
N ASP A 95 -4.16 10.33 4.70
CA ASP A 95 -4.31 11.53 3.89
C ASP A 95 -4.83 11.15 2.50
N PHE A 96 -5.68 12.01 1.92
CA PHE A 96 -6.43 11.67 0.71
C PHE A 96 -6.81 12.88 -0.12
N GLU A 97 -6.50 12.82 -1.42
CA GLU A 97 -6.86 13.86 -2.38
C GLU A 97 -7.50 13.24 -3.63
N VAL A 98 -8.68 13.72 -3.99
CA VAL A 98 -9.41 13.30 -5.20
C VAL A 98 -9.82 14.51 -6.01
N ASN A 99 -9.33 14.56 -7.24
CA ASN A 99 -9.75 15.52 -8.23
C ASN A 99 -11.03 15.08 -8.95
N ASN A 100 -11.82 16.06 -9.38
CA ASN A 100 -13.19 15.84 -9.89
C ASN A 100 -13.26 15.35 -11.36
N PHE A 101 -12.17 14.83 -11.92
CA PHE A 101 -12.12 14.34 -13.31
C PHE A 101 -12.68 12.91 -13.44
N LYS A 102 -12.91 12.45 -14.69
CA LYS A 102 -13.43 11.12 -15.04
C LYS A 102 -12.65 9.93 -14.44
N SER A 103 -11.45 10.14 -13.88
CA SER A 103 -10.68 9.13 -13.15
C SER A 103 -11.19 8.83 -11.74
N LYS A 104 -12.18 9.61 -11.24
CA LYS A 104 -12.75 9.44 -9.90
C LYS A 104 -13.31 8.04 -9.65
N SER A 105 -14.02 7.45 -10.60
CA SER A 105 -14.61 6.12 -10.44
C SER A 105 -13.55 5.02 -10.31
N ILE A 106 -12.57 5.01 -11.21
CA ILE A 106 -11.45 4.05 -11.21
C ILE A 106 -10.65 4.19 -9.90
N PHE A 107 -10.31 5.41 -9.51
CA PHE A 107 -9.59 5.65 -8.26
C PHE A 107 -10.42 5.25 -7.04
N THR A 108 -11.74 5.44 -7.07
CA THR A 108 -12.64 4.98 -5.99
C THR A 108 -12.65 3.46 -5.87
N GLU A 109 -12.65 2.73 -6.99
CA GLU A 109 -12.53 1.27 -6.99
C GLU A 109 -11.20 0.81 -6.41
N ALA A 110 -10.09 1.43 -6.85
CA ALA A 110 -8.77 1.17 -6.31
C ALA A 110 -8.69 1.45 -4.80
N ASN A 111 -9.33 2.52 -4.32
CA ASN A 111 -9.42 2.81 -2.88
C ASN A 111 -10.17 1.74 -2.10
N ARG A 112 -11.25 1.16 -2.67
CA ARG A 112 -11.97 0.05 -2.02
C ARG A 112 -11.06 -1.18 -1.89
N LYS A 113 -10.33 -1.51 -2.95
CA LYS A 113 -9.34 -2.60 -2.94
C LYS A 113 -8.25 -2.36 -1.90
N LEU A 114 -7.69 -1.15 -1.83
CA LEU A 114 -6.65 -0.80 -0.86
C LEU A 114 -7.17 -0.81 0.59
N THR A 115 -8.40 -0.37 0.82
CA THR A 115 -9.04 -0.42 2.14
C THR A 115 -9.19 -1.86 2.62
N LYS A 116 -9.61 -2.76 1.72
CA LYS A 116 -9.68 -4.19 2.03
C LYS A 116 -8.30 -4.77 2.32
N PHE A 117 -7.30 -4.45 1.50
CA PHE A 117 -5.91 -4.84 1.72
C PHE A 117 -5.41 -4.43 3.13
N ILE A 118 -5.62 -3.17 3.53
CA ILE A 118 -5.22 -2.67 4.86
C ILE A 118 -5.92 -3.44 5.99
N HIS A 119 -7.22 -3.70 5.84
CA HIS A 119 -7.99 -4.49 6.79
C HIS A 119 -7.44 -5.91 6.95
N ASP A 120 -7.21 -6.61 5.83
CA ASP A 120 -6.75 -7.99 5.83
C ASP A 120 -5.29 -8.09 6.35
N LEU A 121 -4.47 -7.06 6.07
CA LEU A 121 -3.11 -6.95 6.61
C LEU A 121 -3.11 -6.85 8.14
N ARG A 122 -3.99 -6.02 8.72
CA ARG A 122 -4.13 -5.93 10.18
C ARG A 122 -4.49 -7.27 10.81
N LEU A 123 -5.44 -7.99 10.21
CA LEU A 123 -5.84 -9.30 10.69
C LEU A 123 -4.69 -10.30 10.64
N SER A 124 -3.84 -10.24 9.60
CA SER A 124 -2.70 -11.15 9.46
C SER A 124 -1.58 -10.94 10.49
N ILE A 125 -1.52 -9.75 11.09
CA ILE A 125 -0.49 -9.38 12.07
C ILE A 125 -0.96 -9.68 13.49
N LEU A 126 -2.25 -9.47 13.79
CA LEU A 126 -2.85 -9.67 15.11
C LEU A 126 -3.19 -11.14 15.44
N GLN A 127 -2.98 -12.07 14.50
CA GLN A 127 -3.20 -13.51 14.64
C GLN A 127 -1.93 -14.23 15.11
#